data_AF-A0A6G5AGE5-F1
#
_entry.id   AF-A0A6G5AGE5-F1
#
_cell.length_a   1.000
_cell.length_b   1.000
_cell.length_c   1.000
_cell.angle_alpha   90.00
_cell.angle_beta   90.00
_cell.angle_gamma   90.00
#
_symmetry.space_group_name_H-M   'P 1'
#
loop_
_entity.id
_entity.type
_entity.pdbx_description
1 polymer ?
#
loop_
_entity_poly.entity_id
_entity_poly.type
_entity_poly.pdbx_seq_one_letter_code
_entity_poly.pdbx_strand_id
1 'polypeptide(L)'
;MVFNDPCDQTVSIQGQEIPRVSEYKYLGVWVNESDRYMEVQEKASAAKGKRNAAIMKHRALWGYNRYEVLRGLWKGVMVPGLTFGNSVVCMRAEVQSGMDVNQRTVGRLALGAHGKTTNEAVKGDMGWAGFEAREAQSKIRFEERLRNMKESRWAEKVFRYLYRKSVDTQWRKRTRRLTSKYTAGIVSHMSTKSVKGKVREAERIYWMAAMEKKPALSNYRKGKNEIRREAFYDNSRGSALLFEARSGCLRTRSYKARFSKEEEQCTCCGKDKETAEHVLIECGDIHPGVRLGTSLQEALGFRDNNGKLNTPAIEISKRRLEYWWQKIREKGQK
;
A
#
# COMPACT_ATOMS: atom_id res chain seq x y z
N MET A 1 -5.61 -20.95 -30.73
CA MET A 1 -4.60 -21.79 -30.04
C MET A 1 -5.35 -22.69 -29.08
N VAL A 2 -5.02 -23.98 -29.06
CA VAL A 2 -5.69 -24.98 -28.22
C VAL A 2 -4.61 -25.71 -27.41
N PHE A 3 -4.88 -25.94 -26.12
CA PHE A 3 -4.13 -26.89 -25.31
C PHE A 3 -4.75 -28.25 -25.58
N ASN A 4 -4.11 -29.12 -26.36
CA ASN A 4 -4.65 -30.46 -26.62
C ASN A 4 -3.53 -31.50 -26.59
N ASP A 5 -3.91 -32.67 -26.08
CA ASP A 5 -3.15 -33.91 -26.08
C ASP A 5 -2.75 -34.28 -27.53
N PRO A 6 -1.51 -34.73 -27.81
CA PRO A 6 -1.09 -35.14 -29.14
C PRO A 6 -2.05 -36.12 -29.85
N CYS A 7 -2.84 -36.89 -29.09
CA CYS A 7 -3.81 -37.86 -29.59
C CYS A 7 -5.16 -37.29 -30.08
N ASP A 8 -5.50 -36.02 -29.82
CA ASP A 8 -6.78 -35.45 -30.25
C ASP A 8 -6.78 -35.04 -31.74
N GLN A 9 -7.96 -34.95 -32.37
CA GLN A 9 -8.09 -34.49 -33.77
C GLN A 9 -7.65 -33.02 -33.94
N THR A 10 -7.12 -32.69 -35.13
CA THR A 10 -6.76 -31.31 -35.49
C THR A 10 -8.01 -30.44 -35.62
N VAL A 11 -8.08 -29.38 -34.81
CA VAL A 11 -9.19 -28.42 -34.84
C VAL A 11 -8.89 -27.34 -35.89
N SER A 12 -9.79 -27.16 -36.85
CA SER A 12 -9.71 -26.10 -37.85
C SER A 12 -10.83 -25.08 -37.67
N ILE A 13 -10.53 -23.80 -37.92
CA ILE A 13 -11.52 -22.72 -38.02
C ILE A 13 -11.35 -22.09 -39.40
N GLN A 14 -12.43 -22.06 -40.18
CA GLN A 14 -12.44 -21.47 -41.53
C GLN A 14 -11.33 -22.05 -42.45
N GLY A 15 -11.08 -23.36 -42.35
CA GLY A 15 -10.06 -24.04 -43.15
C GLY A 15 -8.61 -23.81 -42.70
N GLN A 16 -8.38 -23.05 -41.64
CA GLN A 16 -7.05 -22.90 -41.03
C GLN A 16 -6.92 -23.81 -39.81
N GLU A 17 -5.87 -24.62 -39.79
CA GLU A 17 -5.53 -25.41 -38.61
C GLU A 17 -5.08 -24.51 -37.47
N ILE A 18 -5.65 -24.72 -36.29
CA ILE A 18 -5.26 -23.96 -35.11
C ILE A 18 -3.95 -24.53 -34.57
N PRO A 19 -2.89 -23.72 -34.43
CA PRO A 19 -1.62 -24.22 -33.91
C PRO A 19 -1.77 -24.69 -32.45
N ARG A 20 -1.17 -25.85 -32.18
CA ARG A 20 -0.98 -26.40 -30.84
C ARG A 20 0.23 -25.74 -30.20
N VAL A 21 0.06 -25.25 -28.97
CA VAL A 21 1.09 -24.51 -28.23
C VAL A 21 1.01 -24.89 -26.76
N SER A 22 2.16 -24.95 -26.10
CA SER A 22 2.25 -25.25 -24.67
C SER A 22 1.87 -24.05 -23.79
N GLU A 23 2.01 -22.83 -24.32
CA GLU A 23 1.59 -21.59 -23.68
C GLU A 23 1.09 -20.57 -24.70
N TYR A 24 0.09 -19.77 -24.30
CA TYR A 24 -0.32 -18.62 -25.09
C TYR A 24 -0.91 -17.50 -24.24
N LYS A 25 -0.96 -16.31 -24.85
CA LYS A 25 -1.50 -15.11 -24.21
C LYS A 25 -2.90 -14.82 -24.72
N TYR A 26 -3.88 -14.87 -23.83
CA TYR A 26 -5.28 -14.53 -24.13
C TYR A 26 -5.69 -13.25 -23.42
N LEU A 27 -6.12 -12.24 -24.19
CA LEU A 27 -6.58 -10.95 -23.67
C LEU A 27 -5.63 -10.30 -22.65
N GLY A 28 -4.31 -10.53 -22.77
CA GLY A 28 -3.33 -9.99 -21.84
C GLY A 28 -2.85 -10.93 -20.73
N VAL A 29 -3.47 -12.11 -20.58
CA VAL A 29 -3.16 -13.11 -19.54
C VAL A 29 -2.49 -14.32 -20.18
N TRP A 30 -1.36 -14.75 -19.62
CA TRP A 30 -0.71 -15.99 -20.03
C TRP A 30 -1.40 -17.20 -19.41
N VAL A 31 -1.64 -18.21 -20.24
CA VAL A 31 -2.12 -19.52 -19.83
C VAL A 31 -1.17 -20.56 -20.40
N ASN A 32 -0.93 -21.64 -19.66
CA ASN A 32 -0.16 -22.79 -20.13
C ASN A 32 -0.92 -24.11 -19.96
N GLU A 33 -0.42 -25.17 -20.59
CA GLU A 33 -1.02 -26.51 -20.56
C GLU A 33 -0.78 -27.29 -19.26
N SER A 34 0.15 -26.82 -18.42
CA SER A 34 0.49 -27.51 -17.17
C SER A 34 -0.66 -27.50 -16.17
N ASP A 35 -0.63 -28.43 -15.19
CA ASP A 35 -1.55 -28.44 -14.04
C ASP A 35 -1.67 -27.06 -13.36
N ARG A 36 -0.58 -26.28 -13.42
CA ARG A 36 -0.52 -24.89 -12.96
C ARG A 36 -0.66 -23.92 -14.12
N TYR A 37 -1.85 -23.89 -14.71
CA TYR A 37 -2.21 -23.06 -15.86
C TYR A 37 -1.86 -21.55 -15.76
N MET A 38 -1.68 -21.01 -14.54
CA MET A 38 -1.33 -19.60 -14.28
C MET A 38 0.15 -19.32 -14.04
N GLU A 39 1.03 -20.32 -13.99
CA GLU A 39 2.42 -20.16 -13.55
C GLU A 39 3.19 -19.10 -14.37
N VAL A 40 3.01 -19.10 -15.69
CA VAL A 40 3.67 -18.16 -16.60
C VAL A 40 3.20 -16.72 -16.32
N GLN A 41 1.90 -16.53 -16.10
CA GLN A 41 1.34 -15.23 -15.75
C GLN A 41 1.83 -14.73 -14.39
N GLU A 42 1.99 -15.63 -13.41
CA GLU A 42 2.49 -15.29 -12.09
C GLU A 42 3.94 -14.81 -12.14
N LYS A 43 4.80 -15.53 -12.86
CA LYS A 43 6.20 -15.12 -13.12
C LYS A 43 6.25 -13.77 -13.83
N ALA A 44 5.45 -13.59 -14.88
CA ALA A 44 5.36 -12.33 -15.62
C ALA A 44 4.88 -11.16 -14.74
N SER A 45 3.89 -11.40 -13.88
CA SER A 45 3.35 -10.39 -12.96
C SER A 45 4.35 -10.01 -11.87
N ALA A 46 5.07 -10.97 -11.32
CA ALA A 46 6.14 -10.73 -10.34
C ALA A 46 7.30 -9.92 -10.95
N ALA A 47 7.75 -10.30 -12.16
CA ALA A 47 8.78 -9.57 -12.89
C ALA A 47 8.33 -8.14 -13.23
N LYS A 48 7.09 -7.96 -13.70
CA LYS A 48 6.49 -6.65 -13.97
C LYS A 48 6.41 -5.79 -12.72
N GLY A 49 6.01 -6.36 -11.58
CA GLY A 49 5.96 -5.65 -10.29
C GLY A 49 7.32 -5.12 -9.87
N LYS A 50 8.37 -5.95 -9.94
CA LYS A 50 9.76 -5.56 -9.64
C LYS A 50 10.25 -4.46 -10.60
N ARG A 51 10.04 -4.65 -11.91
CA ARG A 51 10.41 -3.67 -12.94
C ARG A 51 9.73 -2.32 -12.71
N ASN A 52 8.42 -2.32 -12.46
CA ASN A 52 7.65 -1.11 -12.21
C ASN A 52 8.18 -0.36 -10.98
N ALA A 53 8.50 -1.07 -9.89
CA ALA A 53 9.09 -0.47 -8.69
C ALA A 53 10.50 0.07 -8.93
N ALA A 54 11.31 -0.58 -9.77
CA ALA A 54 12.62 -0.07 -10.17
C ALA A 54 12.52 1.21 -11.01
N ILE A 55 11.60 1.27 -11.98
CA ILE A 55 11.34 2.47 -12.79
C ILE A 55 10.95 3.65 -11.91
N MET A 56 10.15 3.41 -10.85
CA MET A 56 9.79 4.46 -9.88
C MET A 56 11.03 5.11 -9.25
N LYS A 57 12.08 4.34 -8.92
CA LYS A 57 13.33 4.91 -8.38
C LYS A 57 13.95 5.94 -9.31
N HIS A 58 14.03 5.63 -10.61
CA HIS A 58 14.57 6.55 -11.60
C HIS A 58 13.67 7.78 -11.78
N ARG A 59 12.34 7.60 -11.84
CA ARG A 59 11.40 8.73 -11.98
C ARG A 59 11.38 9.66 -10.77
N ALA A 60 11.67 9.13 -9.57
CA ALA A 60 11.75 9.90 -8.35
C ALA A 60 12.87 10.95 -8.34
N LEU A 61 13.98 10.68 -9.04
CA LEU A 61 15.15 11.57 -9.09
C LEU A 61 14.87 12.86 -9.88
N TRP A 62 13.96 12.80 -10.85
CA TRP A 62 13.71 13.88 -11.82
C TRP A 62 12.37 14.59 -11.61
N GLY A 63 11.64 14.26 -10.54
CA GLY A 63 10.32 14.85 -10.26
C GLY A 63 10.40 16.10 -9.38
N TYR A 64 9.64 17.14 -9.73
CA TYR A 64 9.53 18.37 -8.91
C TYR A 64 9.02 18.07 -7.49
N ASN A 65 7.93 17.30 -7.38
CA ASN A 65 7.47 16.71 -6.12
C ASN A 65 7.44 15.20 -6.24
N ARG A 66 8.46 14.54 -5.66
CA ARG A 66 8.58 13.08 -5.65
C ARG A 66 7.35 12.37 -5.09
N TYR A 67 6.74 12.89 -4.02
CA TYR A 67 5.58 12.28 -3.39
C TYR A 67 4.39 12.23 -4.36
N GLU A 68 4.02 13.37 -4.95
CA GLU A 68 2.88 13.45 -5.87
C GLU A 68 3.14 12.66 -7.17
N VAL A 69 4.33 12.80 -7.77
CA VAL A 69 4.68 12.11 -9.02
C VAL A 69 4.66 10.60 -8.84
N LEU A 70 5.37 10.06 -7.85
CA LEU A 70 5.39 8.63 -7.60
C LEU A 70 4.02 8.09 -7.24
N ARG A 71 3.27 8.84 -6.43
CA ARG A 71 1.93 8.43 -6.03
C ARG A 71 0.99 8.38 -7.24
N GLY A 72 1.03 9.40 -8.09
CA GLY A 72 0.27 9.50 -9.32
C GLY A 72 0.61 8.38 -10.30
N LEU A 73 1.88 8.18 -10.62
CA LEU A 73 2.34 7.14 -11.55
C LEU A 73 2.05 5.73 -11.04
N TRP A 74 2.32 5.45 -9.77
CA TRP A 74 2.08 4.12 -9.21
C TRP A 74 0.59 3.79 -9.23
N LYS A 75 -0.26 4.70 -8.75
CA LYS A 75 -1.70 4.48 -8.66
C LYS A 75 -2.41 4.54 -10.01
N GLY A 76 -1.98 5.42 -10.91
CA GLY A 76 -2.61 5.69 -12.19
C GLY A 76 -2.15 4.74 -13.31
N VAL A 77 -0.92 4.25 -13.27
CA VAL A 77 -0.34 3.44 -14.36
C VAL A 77 0.04 2.04 -13.88
N MET A 78 0.83 1.95 -12.81
CA MET A 78 1.42 0.66 -12.41
C MET A 78 0.40 -0.29 -11.78
N VAL A 79 -0.41 0.18 -10.83
CA VAL A 79 -1.42 -0.63 -10.16
C VAL A 79 -2.44 -1.20 -11.17
N PRO A 80 -3.07 -0.41 -12.06
CA PRO A 80 -3.98 -0.96 -13.07
C PRO A 80 -3.33 -2.05 -13.94
N GLY A 81 -2.08 -1.84 -14.35
CA GLY A 81 -1.33 -2.81 -15.14
C GLY A 81 -0.95 -4.09 -14.39
N LEU A 82 -0.88 -4.06 -13.05
CA LEU A 82 -0.60 -5.23 -12.19
C LEU A 82 -1.89 -5.95 -11.74
N THR A 83 -2.99 -5.22 -11.63
CA THR A 83 -4.31 -5.76 -11.25
C THR A 83 -5.20 -6.04 -12.46
N PHE A 84 -4.63 -6.19 -13.63
CA PHE A 84 -5.39 -6.54 -14.83
C PHE A 84 -5.99 -7.95 -14.66
N GLY A 85 -7.26 -8.11 -14.99
CA GLY A 85 -7.96 -9.40 -14.88
C GLY A 85 -8.26 -9.86 -13.44
N ASN A 86 -8.03 -9.03 -12.42
CA ASN A 86 -8.13 -9.41 -11.00
C ASN A 86 -9.53 -9.94 -10.58
N SER A 87 -10.58 -9.56 -11.30
CA SER A 87 -11.94 -10.10 -11.10
C SER A 87 -12.04 -11.60 -11.42
N VAL A 88 -11.21 -12.13 -12.33
CA VAL A 88 -11.31 -13.51 -12.83
C VAL A 88 -10.06 -14.32 -12.46
N VAL A 89 -8.86 -13.76 -12.63
CA VAL A 89 -7.60 -14.46 -12.42
C VAL A 89 -7.35 -14.69 -10.92
N CYS A 90 -6.88 -15.88 -10.56
CA CYS A 90 -6.47 -16.23 -9.20
C CYS A 90 -4.97 -16.46 -9.15
N MET A 91 -4.23 -15.45 -8.68
CA MET A 91 -2.80 -15.58 -8.41
C MET A 91 -2.56 -16.05 -6.98
N ARG A 92 -1.46 -16.78 -6.81
CA ARG A 92 -0.88 -17.17 -5.52
C ARG A 92 -0.67 -16.00 -4.55
N ALA A 93 -0.85 -16.29 -3.27
CA ALA A 93 -0.72 -15.30 -2.20
C ALA A 93 0.70 -14.72 -2.11
N GLU A 94 1.72 -15.51 -2.48
CA GLU A 94 3.12 -15.10 -2.50
C GLU A 94 3.38 -14.04 -3.57
N VAL A 95 2.78 -14.17 -4.75
CA VAL A 95 2.88 -13.19 -5.84
C VAL A 95 2.25 -11.87 -5.39
N GLN A 96 1.06 -11.92 -4.79
CA GLN A 96 0.38 -10.73 -4.27
C GLN A 96 1.18 -10.06 -3.15
N SER A 97 1.72 -10.85 -2.22
CA SER A 97 2.57 -10.36 -1.14
C SER A 97 3.82 -9.66 -1.70
N GLY A 98 4.43 -10.21 -2.76
CA GLY A 98 5.52 -9.57 -3.48
C GLY A 98 5.12 -8.23 -4.11
N MET A 99 3.91 -8.11 -4.67
CA MET A 99 3.40 -6.83 -5.17
C MET A 99 3.19 -5.80 -4.04
N ASP A 100 2.70 -6.23 -2.88
CA ASP A 100 2.57 -5.36 -1.71
C ASP A 100 3.94 -4.89 -1.18
N VAL A 101 4.97 -5.74 -1.21
CA VAL A 101 6.36 -5.34 -0.90
C VAL A 101 6.86 -4.27 -1.87
N ASN A 102 6.62 -4.46 -3.17
CA ASN A 102 6.98 -3.45 -4.18
C ASN A 102 6.24 -2.12 -3.93
N GLN A 103 4.93 -2.16 -3.65
CA GLN A 103 4.15 -0.97 -3.33
C GLN A 103 4.71 -0.25 -2.09
N ARG A 104 5.05 -0.97 -1.01
CA ARG A 104 5.64 -0.36 0.19
C ARG A 104 7.01 0.25 -0.08
N THR A 105 7.81 -0.37 -0.94
CA THR A 105 9.11 0.16 -1.37
C THR A 105 8.93 1.49 -2.09
N VAL A 106 7.99 1.58 -3.03
CA VAL A 106 7.67 2.84 -3.72
C VAL A 106 7.08 3.87 -2.75
N GLY A 107 6.26 3.44 -1.80
CA GLY A 107 5.70 4.34 -0.77
C GLY A 107 6.77 4.96 0.12
N ARG A 108 7.74 4.18 0.59
CA ARG A 108 8.90 4.70 1.35
C ARG A 108 9.71 5.69 0.53
N LEU A 109 9.98 5.36 -0.73
CA LEU A 109 10.67 6.25 -1.66
C LEU A 109 9.93 7.58 -1.81
N ALA A 110 8.60 7.54 -2.01
CA ALA A 110 7.76 8.72 -2.13
C ALA A 110 7.80 9.62 -0.89
N LEU A 111 7.74 9.01 0.30
CA LEU A 111 7.77 9.70 1.59
C LEU A 111 9.19 10.12 2.01
N GLY A 112 10.24 9.72 1.28
CA GLY A 112 11.62 9.97 1.67
C GLY A 112 12.08 9.19 2.91
N ALA A 113 11.34 8.14 3.26
CA ALA A 113 11.54 7.36 4.46
C ALA A 113 12.64 6.32 4.27
N HIS A 114 13.36 6.01 5.34
CA HIS A 114 14.33 4.92 5.31
C HIS A 114 13.69 3.52 5.26
N GLY A 115 14.47 2.51 4.86
CA GLY A 115 13.99 1.12 4.68
C GLY A 115 13.33 0.48 5.92
N LYS A 116 13.76 0.86 7.13
CA LYS A 116 13.24 0.32 8.41
C LYS A 116 11.91 0.94 8.87
N THR A 117 11.32 1.88 8.14
CA THR A 117 10.06 2.52 8.55
C THR A 117 8.90 1.52 8.51
N THR A 118 7.98 1.64 9.46
CA THR A 118 6.83 0.76 9.64
C THR A 118 5.93 0.73 8.40
N ASN A 119 5.47 -0.48 8.03
CA ASN A 119 4.64 -0.68 6.84
C ASN A 119 3.28 0.03 6.95
N GLU A 120 2.74 0.11 8.16
CA GLU A 120 1.42 0.65 8.47
C GLU A 120 1.39 2.16 8.29
N ALA A 121 2.42 2.88 8.73
CA ALA A 121 2.53 4.32 8.51
C ALA A 121 2.65 4.66 7.02
N VAL A 122 3.47 3.90 6.28
CA VAL A 122 3.59 4.06 4.82
C VAL A 122 2.24 3.83 4.15
N LYS A 123 1.52 2.76 4.51
CA LYS A 123 0.19 2.48 3.95
C LYS A 123 -0.79 3.61 4.27
N GLY A 124 -0.80 4.07 5.52
CA GLY A 124 -1.68 5.10 6.04
C GLY A 124 -1.52 6.44 5.33
N ASP A 125 -0.30 6.94 5.23
CA ASP A 125 0.01 8.27 4.67
C ASP A 125 0.06 8.28 3.13
N MET A 126 0.32 7.14 2.47
CA MET A 126 0.12 7.03 1.02
C MET A 126 -1.36 6.96 0.63
N GLY A 127 -2.21 6.46 1.54
CA GLY A 127 -3.63 6.21 1.28
C GLY A 127 -3.84 5.12 0.22
N TRP A 128 -3.03 4.05 0.27
CA TRP A 128 -3.09 2.95 -0.68
C TRP A 128 -3.71 1.71 -0.07
N ALA A 129 -4.63 1.09 -0.82
CA ALA A 129 -5.14 -0.24 -0.51
C ALA A 129 -4.03 -1.29 -0.71
N GLY A 130 -4.17 -2.45 -0.07
CA GLY A 130 -3.38 -3.64 -0.37
C GLY A 130 -3.80 -4.28 -1.70
N PHE A 131 -2.97 -5.15 -2.27
CA PHE A 131 -3.34 -5.88 -3.49
C PHE A 131 -4.49 -6.86 -3.25
N GLU A 132 -4.51 -7.54 -2.10
CA GLU A 132 -5.60 -8.43 -1.72
C GLU A 132 -6.94 -7.69 -1.57
N ALA A 133 -6.93 -6.48 -0.98
CA ALA A 133 -8.15 -5.67 -0.86
C ALA A 133 -8.70 -5.27 -2.25
N ARG A 134 -7.82 -4.98 -3.21
CA ARG A 134 -8.22 -4.71 -4.61
C ARG A 134 -8.77 -5.95 -5.30
N GLU A 135 -8.20 -7.12 -5.03
CA GLU A 135 -8.72 -8.41 -5.50
C GLU A 135 -10.11 -8.67 -4.92
N ALA A 136 -10.29 -8.54 -3.61
CA ALA A 136 -11.58 -8.70 -2.94
C ALA A 136 -12.63 -7.80 -3.58
N GLN A 137 -12.35 -6.50 -3.71
CA GLN A 137 -13.26 -5.56 -4.33
C GLN A 137 -13.63 -5.97 -5.76
N SER A 138 -12.66 -6.45 -6.56
CA SER A 138 -12.88 -6.80 -7.96
C SER A 138 -13.66 -8.11 -8.12
N LYS A 139 -13.34 -9.15 -7.34
CA LYS A 139 -13.98 -10.45 -7.40
C LYS A 139 -15.40 -10.42 -6.86
N ILE A 140 -15.63 -9.79 -5.70
CA ILE A 140 -16.96 -9.70 -5.08
C ILE A 140 -17.91 -8.93 -5.98
N ARG A 141 -17.48 -7.79 -6.53
CA ARG A 141 -18.29 -7.03 -7.51
C ARG A 141 -18.57 -7.81 -8.78
N PHE A 142 -17.61 -8.60 -9.24
CA PHE A 142 -17.80 -9.42 -10.43
C PHE A 142 -18.80 -10.55 -10.16
N GLU A 143 -18.75 -11.18 -8.99
CA GLU A 143 -19.74 -12.16 -8.56
C GLU A 143 -21.15 -11.54 -8.47
N GLU A 144 -21.30 -10.37 -7.85
CA GLU A 144 -22.58 -9.63 -7.82
C GLU A 144 -23.09 -9.33 -9.24
N ARG A 145 -22.20 -8.93 -10.14
CA ARG A 145 -22.55 -8.69 -11.55
C ARG A 145 -23.01 -9.96 -12.26
N LEU A 146 -22.37 -11.10 -12.02
CA LEU A 146 -22.76 -12.39 -12.62
C LEU A 146 -24.16 -12.81 -12.16
N ARG A 147 -24.49 -12.62 -10.87
CA ARG A 147 -25.82 -12.91 -10.31
C ARG A 147 -26.94 -12.09 -10.95
N ASN A 148 -26.64 -10.84 -11.31
CA ASN A 148 -27.61 -9.92 -11.92
C ASN A 148 -27.54 -9.90 -13.46
N MET A 149 -26.78 -10.80 -14.07
CA MET A 149 -26.59 -10.85 -15.51
C MET A 149 -27.75 -11.58 -16.20
N LYS A 150 -28.12 -11.16 -17.41
CA LYS A 150 -29.10 -11.89 -18.23
C LYS A 150 -28.63 -13.31 -18.53
N GLU A 151 -29.54 -14.28 -18.39
CA GLU A 151 -29.27 -15.73 -18.56
C GLU A 151 -28.81 -16.11 -19.97
N SER A 152 -29.07 -15.26 -20.97
CA SER A 152 -28.60 -15.49 -22.34
C SER A 152 -27.08 -15.41 -22.47
N ARG A 153 -26.38 -14.76 -21.53
CA ARG A 153 -24.93 -14.56 -21.58
C ARG A 153 -24.18 -15.77 -21.05
N TRP A 154 -23.17 -16.22 -21.81
CA TRP A 154 -22.31 -17.35 -21.45
C TRP A 154 -21.70 -17.26 -20.04
N ALA A 155 -21.25 -16.07 -19.62
CA ALA A 155 -20.66 -15.89 -18.30
C ALA A 155 -21.66 -16.21 -17.16
N GLU A 156 -22.94 -15.85 -17.33
CA GLU A 156 -23.99 -16.26 -16.41
C GLU A 156 -24.18 -17.77 -16.48
N LYS A 157 -24.36 -18.32 -17.69
CA LYS A 157 -24.66 -19.75 -17.87
C LYS A 157 -23.61 -20.64 -17.18
N VAL A 158 -22.34 -20.30 -17.38
CA VAL A 158 -21.21 -20.98 -16.73
C VAL A 158 -21.26 -20.79 -15.21
N PHE A 159 -21.48 -19.56 -14.73
CA PHE A 159 -21.61 -19.29 -13.31
C PHE A 159 -22.73 -20.12 -12.67
N ARG A 160 -23.92 -20.13 -13.26
CA ARG A 160 -25.07 -20.93 -12.81
C ARG A 160 -24.77 -22.43 -12.83
N TYR A 161 -24.13 -22.92 -13.88
CA TYR A 161 -23.69 -24.31 -13.98
C TYR A 161 -22.77 -24.69 -12.81
N LEU A 162 -21.77 -23.87 -12.52
CA LEU A 162 -20.84 -24.11 -11.40
C LEU A 162 -21.57 -24.19 -10.05
N TYR A 163 -22.58 -23.35 -9.81
CA TYR A 163 -23.36 -23.38 -8.57
C TYR A 163 -24.31 -24.59 -8.51
N ARG A 164 -25.03 -24.89 -9.60
CA ARG A 164 -25.95 -26.04 -9.66
C ARG A 164 -25.24 -27.39 -9.53
N LYS A 165 -24.03 -27.50 -10.10
CA LYS A 165 -23.21 -28.72 -10.04
C LYS A 165 -22.24 -28.73 -8.85
N SER A 166 -22.29 -27.74 -7.96
CA SER A 166 -21.41 -27.64 -6.79
C SER A 166 -19.91 -27.76 -7.11
N VAL A 167 -19.50 -27.32 -8.29
CA VAL A 167 -18.09 -27.39 -8.73
C VAL A 167 -17.31 -26.26 -8.06
N ASP A 168 -16.44 -26.60 -7.11
CA ASP A 168 -15.68 -25.62 -6.32
C ASP A 168 -14.33 -25.30 -6.99
N THR A 169 -14.38 -24.40 -7.98
CA THR A 169 -13.18 -23.92 -8.69
C THR A 169 -12.26 -23.11 -7.77
N GLN A 170 -10.99 -22.97 -8.15
CA GLN A 170 -10.05 -22.08 -7.44
C GLN A 170 -10.61 -20.66 -7.30
N TRP A 171 -11.30 -20.15 -8.33
CA TRP A 171 -11.96 -18.86 -8.29
C TRP A 171 -13.07 -18.79 -7.24
N ARG A 172 -13.97 -19.78 -7.18
CA ARG A 172 -15.05 -19.81 -6.17
C ARG A 172 -14.50 -19.91 -4.75
N LYS A 173 -13.51 -20.80 -4.52
CA LYS A 173 -12.80 -20.91 -3.24
C LYS A 173 -12.21 -19.58 -2.81
N ARG A 174 -11.50 -18.89 -3.72
CA ARG A 174 -10.87 -17.60 -3.44
C ARG A 174 -11.90 -16.51 -3.17
N THR A 175 -12.92 -16.38 -4.01
CA THR A 175 -13.98 -15.38 -3.85
C THR A 175 -14.71 -15.59 -2.52
N ARG A 176 -15.11 -16.81 -2.18
CA ARG A 176 -15.74 -17.13 -0.88
C ARG A 176 -14.85 -16.71 0.30
N ARG A 177 -13.56 -17.04 0.28
CA ARG A 177 -12.60 -16.63 1.33
C ARG A 177 -12.50 -15.10 1.45
N LEU A 178 -12.44 -14.38 0.33
CA LEU A 178 -12.38 -12.91 0.33
C LEU A 178 -13.70 -12.29 0.81
N THR A 179 -14.84 -12.84 0.40
CA THR A 179 -16.16 -12.44 0.91
C THR A 179 -16.23 -12.63 2.42
N SER A 180 -15.85 -13.80 2.94
CA SER A 180 -15.81 -14.03 4.39
C SER A 180 -14.89 -13.04 5.10
N LYS A 181 -13.68 -12.79 4.58
CA LYS A 181 -12.71 -11.89 5.19
C LYS A 181 -13.16 -10.42 5.21
N TYR A 182 -13.72 -9.92 4.11
CA TYR A 182 -13.98 -8.48 3.94
C TYR A 182 -15.45 -8.08 4.11
N THR A 183 -16.37 -9.04 4.20
CA THR A 183 -17.81 -8.76 4.29
C THR A 183 -18.54 -9.50 5.41
N ALA A 184 -18.04 -10.65 5.89
CA ALA A 184 -18.68 -11.35 7.01
C ALA A 184 -18.38 -10.59 8.33
N GLY A 185 -19.43 -10.08 8.96
CA GLY A 185 -19.35 -9.24 10.17
C GLY A 185 -19.95 -7.83 10.00
N ILE A 186 -20.12 -7.35 8.76
CA ILE A 186 -20.73 -6.02 8.47
C ILE A 186 -22.22 -6.17 8.07
N VAL A 187 -22.88 -7.22 8.57
CA VAL A 187 -24.25 -7.58 8.16
C VAL A 187 -25.31 -6.89 9.04
N SER A 188 -24.98 -6.46 10.27
CA SER A 188 -26.02 -6.06 11.23
C SER A 188 -26.44 -4.57 11.23
N HIS A 189 -25.59 -3.63 10.79
CA HIS A 189 -25.94 -2.18 10.83
C HIS A 189 -25.62 -1.35 9.58
N MET A 190 -25.04 -1.93 8.52
CA MET A 190 -24.56 -1.16 7.35
C MET A 190 -24.91 -1.78 5.98
N SER A 191 -26.10 -2.36 5.87
CA SER A 191 -26.64 -3.01 4.65
C SER A 191 -26.53 -2.15 3.37
N THR A 192 -26.53 -0.81 3.50
CA THR A 192 -26.48 0.16 2.39
C THR A 192 -25.09 0.44 1.81
N LYS A 193 -23.99 0.00 2.45
CA LYS A 193 -22.63 0.30 1.96
C LYS A 193 -22.25 -0.57 0.76
N SER A 194 -21.79 0.07 -0.32
CA SER A 194 -21.20 -0.62 -1.48
C SER A 194 -20.06 -1.57 -1.06
N VAL A 195 -19.78 -2.61 -1.87
CA VAL A 195 -18.64 -3.55 -1.68
C VAL A 195 -17.33 -2.82 -1.38
N LYS A 196 -17.09 -1.69 -2.07
CA LYS A 196 -15.89 -0.87 -1.85
C LYS A 196 -15.84 -0.27 -0.45
N GLY A 197 -16.97 0.15 0.10
CA GLY A 197 -17.08 0.62 1.47
C GLY A 197 -16.79 -0.49 2.49
N LYS A 198 -17.38 -1.67 2.30
CA LYS A 198 -17.15 -2.84 3.17
C LYS A 198 -15.69 -3.26 3.18
N VAL A 199 -15.07 -3.40 2.00
CA VAL A 199 -13.64 -3.76 1.87
C VAL A 199 -12.73 -2.71 2.52
N ARG A 200 -13.00 -1.42 2.32
CA ARG A 200 -12.22 -0.33 2.94
C ARG A 200 -12.31 -0.35 4.46
N GLU A 201 -13.49 -0.62 5.00
CA GLU A 201 -13.71 -0.67 6.44
C GLU A 201 -12.99 -1.85 7.07
N ALA A 202 -13.13 -3.05 6.51
CA ALA A 202 -12.38 -4.21 6.96
C ALA A 202 -10.86 -3.98 6.85
N GLU A 203 -10.39 -3.35 5.76
CA GLU A 203 -8.98 -2.99 5.62
C GLU A 203 -8.50 -2.00 6.68
N ARG A 204 -9.34 -1.03 7.07
CA ARG A 204 -9.08 -0.07 8.15
C ARG A 204 -8.94 -0.78 9.50
N ILE A 205 -9.85 -1.70 9.82
CA ILE A 205 -9.82 -2.50 11.05
C ILE A 205 -8.53 -3.33 11.13
N TYR A 206 -8.18 -4.06 10.07
CA TYR A 206 -6.94 -4.84 10.05
C TYR A 206 -5.70 -3.97 10.18
N TRP A 207 -5.71 -2.80 9.57
CA TRP A 207 -4.62 -1.84 9.66
C TRP A 207 -4.47 -1.27 11.09
N MET A 208 -5.57 -0.88 11.75
CA MET A 208 -5.55 -0.47 13.15
C MET A 208 -5.03 -1.58 14.08
N ALA A 209 -5.52 -2.82 13.92
CA ALA A 209 -5.07 -3.96 14.69
C ALA A 209 -3.57 -4.27 14.48
N ALA A 210 -3.05 -4.04 13.27
CA ALA A 210 -1.61 -4.17 12.99
C ALA A 210 -0.78 -3.05 13.63
N MET A 211 -1.32 -1.83 13.71
CA MET A 211 -0.66 -0.71 14.39
C MET A 211 -0.60 -0.91 15.91
N GLU A 212 -1.65 -1.48 16.50
CA GLU A 212 -1.75 -1.72 17.95
C GLU A 212 -0.60 -2.58 18.48
N LYS A 213 -0.12 -3.53 17.67
CA LYS A 213 0.99 -4.43 18.01
C LYS A 213 2.35 -3.73 18.03
N LYS A 214 2.44 -2.44 17.67
CA LYS A 214 3.71 -1.73 17.46
C LYS A 214 3.80 -0.49 18.36
N PRO A 215 4.59 -0.53 19.45
CA PRO A 215 4.77 0.61 20.34
C PRO A 215 5.26 1.89 19.64
N ALA A 216 6.09 1.75 18.59
CA ALA A 216 6.57 2.89 17.80
C ALA A 216 5.44 3.70 17.13
N LEU A 217 4.26 3.11 16.91
CA LEU A 217 3.13 3.77 16.28
C LEU A 217 2.15 4.39 17.28
N SER A 218 2.51 4.49 18.57
CA SER A 218 1.63 5.00 19.63
C SER A 218 1.08 6.40 19.36
N ASN A 219 1.91 7.32 18.86
CA ASN A 219 1.48 8.67 18.48
C ASN A 219 0.71 8.66 17.15
N TYR A 220 1.15 7.83 16.20
CA TYR A 220 0.51 7.70 14.90
C TYR A 220 -0.94 7.21 15.00
N ARG A 221 -1.20 6.17 15.79
CA ARG A 221 -2.54 5.61 15.99
C ARG A 221 -3.50 6.58 16.70
N LYS A 222 -2.98 7.47 17.56
CA LYS A 222 -3.78 8.50 18.25
C LYS A 222 -4.30 9.54 17.26
N GLY A 223 -3.45 9.98 16.33
CA GLY A 223 -3.79 11.05 15.38
C GLY A 223 -4.28 10.58 14.01
N LYS A 224 -4.15 9.30 13.67
CA LYS A 224 -4.50 8.76 12.34
C LYS A 224 -5.46 7.57 12.44
N ASN A 225 -6.73 7.83 12.10
CA ASN A 225 -7.82 6.85 12.12
C ASN A 225 -8.19 6.26 10.74
N GLU A 226 -7.67 6.84 9.65
CA GLU A 226 -8.00 6.47 8.28
C GLU A 226 -6.78 6.29 7.37
N ILE A 227 -6.86 5.30 6.47
CA ILE A 227 -5.90 5.11 5.37
C ILE A 227 -6.19 6.15 4.28
N ARG A 228 -5.61 7.33 4.43
CA ARG A 228 -5.85 8.49 3.56
C ARG A 228 -4.54 9.20 3.24
N ARG A 229 -4.40 9.66 1.99
CA ARG A 229 -3.24 10.48 1.58
C ARG A 229 -3.11 11.71 2.47
N GLU A 230 -1.89 12.11 2.75
CA GLU A 230 -1.60 13.42 3.33
C GLU A 230 -1.00 14.35 2.28
N ALA A 231 -1.49 15.59 2.23
CA ALA A 231 -1.18 16.54 1.16
C ALA A 231 -0.01 17.49 1.52
N PHE A 232 0.46 17.46 2.77
CA PHE A 232 1.51 18.37 3.24
C PHE A 232 2.93 17.85 2.95
N TYR A 233 3.11 16.69 2.32
CA TYR A 233 4.45 16.22 1.96
C TYR A 233 4.99 16.99 0.75
N ASP A 234 6.03 17.78 1.00
CA ASP A 234 6.88 18.37 -0.02
C ASP A 234 8.17 17.55 -0.16
N ASN A 235 8.92 17.75 -1.24
CA ASN A 235 10.16 17.00 -1.49
C ASN A 235 11.32 17.42 -0.57
N SER A 236 11.04 18.21 0.48
CA SER A 236 12.06 18.70 1.42
C SER A 236 12.59 17.60 2.33
N ARG A 237 13.72 17.89 2.97
CA ARG A 237 14.26 17.01 4.01
C ARG A 237 13.35 17.02 5.24
N GLY A 238 12.75 18.16 5.57
CA GLY A 238 11.81 18.34 6.67
C GLY A 238 10.58 17.46 6.53
N SER A 239 10.01 17.33 5.32
CA SER A 239 8.89 16.41 5.07
C SER A 239 9.25 14.95 5.29
N ALA A 240 10.44 14.52 4.84
CA ALA A 240 10.90 13.15 5.06
C ALA A 240 11.11 12.85 6.56
N LEU A 241 11.75 13.78 7.27
CA LEU A 241 11.95 13.69 8.72
C LEU A 241 10.62 13.75 9.49
N LEU A 242 9.66 14.56 9.02
CA LEU A 242 8.33 14.65 9.62
C LEU A 242 7.60 13.33 9.49
N PHE A 243 7.67 12.67 8.34
CA PHE A 243 7.12 11.32 8.20
C PHE A 243 7.81 10.32 9.15
N GLU A 244 9.14 10.37 9.27
CA GLU A 244 9.87 9.53 10.22
C GLU A 244 9.42 9.79 11.68
N ALA A 245 9.24 11.05 12.07
CA ALA A 245 8.71 11.44 13.38
C ALA A 245 7.28 10.94 13.61
N ARG A 246 6.38 11.16 12.65
CA ARG A 246 5.00 10.67 12.67
C ARG A 246 4.94 9.16 12.84
N SER A 247 5.81 8.44 12.13
CA SER A 247 5.88 6.98 12.16
C SER A 247 6.63 6.40 13.37
N GLY A 248 7.10 7.24 14.30
CA GLY A 248 7.91 6.86 15.46
C GLY A 248 9.26 6.21 15.09
N CYS A 249 9.75 6.51 13.88
CA CYS A 249 11.01 6.00 13.32
C CYS A 249 12.07 7.10 13.17
N LEU A 250 11.85 8.30 13.71
CA LEU A 250 12.85 9.37 13.68
C LEU A 250 14.10 8.91 14.42
N ARG A 251 15.25 9.00 13.75
CA ARG A 251 16.53 8.49 14.25
C ARG A 251 17.20 9.45 15.22
N THR A 252 16.48 9.85 16.26
CA THR A 252 17.05 10.62 17.36
C THR A 252 18.06 9.78 18.14
N ARG A 253 18.91 10.42 18.95
CA ARG A 253 19.84 9.73 19.86
C ARG A 253 19.11 8.75 20.78
N SER A 254 17.96 9.11 21.34
CA SER A 254 17.11 8.18 22.12
C SER A 254 16.63 6.96 21.32
N TYR A 255 16.39 7.13 20.02
CA TYR A 255 16.03 6.01 19.15
C TYR A 255 17.23 5.09 18.91
N LYS A 256 18.40 5.67 18.64
CA LYS A 256 19.65 4.91 18.40
C LYS A 256 20.14 4.18 19.64
N ALA A 257 20.01 4.80 20.82
CA ALA A 257 20.39 4.21 22.11
C ALA A 257 19.69 2.87 22.44
N ARG A 258 18.57 2.57 21.75
CA ARG A 258 17.89 1.25 21.84
C ARG A 258 18.68 0.12 21.17
N PHE A 259 19.62 0.45 20.29
CA PHE A 259 20.37 -0.50 19.45
C PHE A 259 21.89 -0.34 19.60
N SER A 260 22.36 0.79 20.09
CA SER A 260 23.78 1.10 20.36
C SER A 260 23.91 1.73 21.75
N LYS A 261 25.09 1.64 22.38
CA LYS A 261 25.40 2.38 23.63
C LYS A 261 25.78 3.83 23.30
N GLU A 262 24.85 4.57 22.71
CA GLU A 262 25.01 5.99 22.39
C GLU A 262 24.43 6.88 23.50
N GLU A 263 25.01 8.08 23.67
CA GLU A 263 24.45 9.11 24.53
C GLU A 263 23.06 9.52 24.07
N GLU A 264 22.16 9.76 25.02
CA GLU A 264 20.77 10.11 24.72
C GLU A 264 20.50 11.62 24.71
N GLN A 265 21.45 12.44 25.14
CA GLN A 265 21.32 13.89 25.24
C GLN A 265 21.15 14.56 23.87
N CYS A 266 20.30 15.58 23.80
CA CYS A 266 20.00 16.34 22.59
C CYS A 266 21.26 16.95 21.98
N THR A 267 21.44 16.74 20.68
CA THR A 267 22.59 17.26 19.94
C THR A 267 22.60 18.79 19.86
N CYS A 268 21.43 19.43 19.99
CA CYS A 268 21.28 20.88 19.95
C CYS A 268 21.52 21.51 21.34
N CYS A 269 20.71 21.14 22.34
CA CYS A 269 20.79 21.78 23.66
C CYS A 269 21.77 21.14 24.65
N GLY A 270 22.14 19.88 24.46
CA GLY A 270 23.03 19.13 25.37
C GLY A 270 22.43 18.81 26.75
N LYS A 271 21.15 19.14 27.00
CA LYS A 271 20.52 19.01 28.32
C LYS A 271 19.60 17.78 28.38
N ASP A 272 18.47 17.85 27.68
CA ASP A 272 17.42 16.84 27.76
C ASP A 272 17.67 15.68 26.80
N LYS A 273 16.92 14.59 27.02
CA LYS A 273 16.92 13.41 26.17
C LYS A 273 16.36 13.74 24.78
N GLU A 274 17.08 13.39 23.71
CA GLU A 274 16.71 13.68 22.32
C GLU A 274 15.56 12.76 21.87
N THR A 275 14.33 13.11 22.24
CA THR A 275 13.11 12.44 21.75
C THR A 275 12.55 13.19 20.54
N ALA A 276 11.61 12.56 19.82
CA ALA A 276 10.90 13.25 18.74
C ALA A 276 10.08 14.44 19.26
N GLU A 277 9.51 14.32 20.46
CA GLU A 277 8.77 15.39 21.14
C GLU A 277 9.70 16.54 21.50
N HIS A 278 10.87 16.23 22.07
CA HIS A 278 11.89 17.23 22.38
C HIS A 278 12.29 18.04 21.15
N VAL A 279 12.63 17.37 20.05
CA VAL A 279 13.04 18.02 18.80
C VAL A 279 11.92 18.89 18.23
N LEU A 280 10.68 18.39 18.24
CA LEU A 280 9.55 19.07 17.61
C LEU A 280 9.04 20.27 18.43
N ILE A 281 8.90 20.14 19.75
CA ILE A 281 8.17 21.13 20.55
C ILE A 281 8.87 21.63 21.84
N GLU A 282 9.89 20.95 22.37
CA GLU A 282 10.48 21.33 23.68
C GLU A 282 11.81 22.06 23.54
N CYS A 283 12.64 21.69 22.57
CA CYS A 283 14.01 22.19 22.45
C CYS A 283 14.03 23.67 22.02
N GLY A 284 14.48 24.53 22.94
CA GLY A 284 14.65 25.97 22.71
C GLY A 284 15.78 26.33 21.74
N ASP A 285 16.79 25.48 21.61
CA ASP A 285 17.97 25.71 20.76
C ASP A 285 17.79 25.30 19.29
N ILE A 286 16.57 24.88 18.93
CA ILE A 286 16.18 24.56 17.55
C ILE A 286 15.39 25.74 16.97
N HIS A 287 15.81 26.22 15.80
CA HIS A 287 15.12 27.29 15.08
C HIS A 287 14.40 26.77 13.81
N PRO A 288 13.24 27.34 13.45
CA PRO A 288 12.50 28.40 14.13
C PRO A 288 11.86 27.93 15.45
N GLY A 289 11.58 28.87 16.35
CA GLY A 289 10.88 28.59 17.61
C GLY A 289 9.48 27.98 17.37
N VAL A 290 9.00 27.26 18.36
CA VAL A 290 7.66 26.66 18.36
C VAL A 290 6.62 27.77 18.55
N ARG A 291 5.47 27.66 17.89
CA ARG A 291 4.34 28.56 18.18
C ARG A 291 3.74 28.18 19.53
N LEU A 292 3.58 29.16 20.42
CA LEU A 292 2.89 29.01 21.70
C LEU A 292 1.55 28.27 21.51
N GLY A 293 1.32 27.25 22.35
CA GLY A 293 0.10 26.44 22.32
C GLY A 293 0.07 25.31 21.28
N THR A 294 1.12 25.11 20.48
CA THR A 294 1.17 23.99 19.52
C THR A 294 1.32 22.65 20.24
N SER A 295 0.36 21.75 20.07
CA SER A 295 0.45 20.39 20.60
C SER A 295 1.37 19.50 19.76
N LEU A 296 1.89 18.41 20.35
CA LEU A 296 2.67 17.41 19.61
C LEU A 296 1.89 16.82 18.43
N GLN A 297 0.57 16.62 18.57
CA GLN A 297 -0.27 16.06 17.51
C GLN A 297 -0.36 17.00 16.29
N GLU A 298 -0.49 18.31 16.54
CA GLU A 298 -0.47 19.33 15.48
C GLU A 298 0.90 19.47 14.83
N ALA A 299 1.98 19.45 15.63
CA ALA A 299 3.35 19.49 15.13
C ALA A 299 3.66 18.28 14.22
N LEU A 300 3.17 17.10 14.62
CA LEU A 300 3.24 15.90 13.79
C LEU A 300 2.33 15.98 12.55
N GLY A 301 1.42 16.94 12.46
CA GLY A 301 0.49 17.13 11.34
C GLY A 301 -0.70 16.18 11.36
N PHE A 302 -1.12 15.71 12.53
CA PHE A 302 -2.41 15.05 12.68
C PHE A 302 -3.53 16.07 12.68
N ARG A 303 -4.73 15.60 12.35
CA ARG A 303 -5.91 16.47 12.26
C ARG A 303 -6.52 16.65 13.62
N ASP A 304 -7.09 17.83 13.84
CA ASP A 304 -7.93 18.08 15.00
C ASP A 304 -9.25 17.30 14.94
N ASN A 305 -10.07 17.43 15.98
CA ASN A 305 -11.39 16.79 16.06
C ASN A 305 -12.35 17.22 14.93
N ASN A 306 -12.08 18.36 14.28
CA ASN A 306 -12.84 18.88 13.15
C ASN A 306 -12.26 18.44 11.79
N GLY A 307 -11.21 17.62 11.78
CA GLY A 307 -10.55 17.14 10.57
C GLY A 307 -9.62 18.16 9.90
N LYS A 308 -9.34 19.29 10.54
CA LYS A 308 -8.49 20.37 10.02
C LYS A 308 -7.03 20.14 10.37
N LEU A 309 -6.14 20.56 9.47
CA LEU A 309 -4.69 20.55 9.69
C LEU A 309 -4.22 21.92 10.15
N ASN A 310 -3.33 21.96 11.14
CA ASN A 310 -2.60 23.17 11.51
C ASN A 310 -1.38 23.32 10.58
N THR A 311 -1.63 23.73 9.33
CA THR A 311 -0.57 23.87 8.30
C THR A 311 0.62 24.71 8.77
N PRO A 312 0.43 25.85 9.46
CA PRO A 312 1.58 26.61 9.95
C PRO A 312 2.44 25.86 10.98
N ALA A 313 1.83 25.08 11.88
CA ALA A 313 2.58 24.24 12.82
C ALA A 313 3.38 23.14 12.09
N ILE A 314 2.80 22.56 11.03
CA ILE A 314 3.47 21.57 10.19
C ILE A 314 4.70 22.17 9.50
N GLU A 315 4.57 23.35 8.90
CA GLU A 315 5.69 24.02 8.23
C GLU A 315 6.82 24.38 9.20
N ILE A 316 6.48 24.83 10.40
CA ILE A 316 7.47 25.07 11.46
C ILE A 316 8.16 23.76 11.85
N SER A 317 7.39 22.68 12.03
CA SER A 317 7.92 21.36 12.39
C SER A 317 8.91 20.83 11.36
N LYS A 318 8.61 20.97 10.06
CA LYS A 318 9.55 20.62 8.98
C LYS A 318 10.85 21.40 9.09
N ARG A 319 10.78 22.73 9.24
CA ARG A 319 11.97 23.60 9.35
C ARG A 319 12.81 23.28 10.59
N ARG A 320 12.15 23.02 11.72
CA ARG A 320 12.81 22.59 12.97
C ARG A 320 13.55 21.28 12.79
N LEU A 321 12.93 20.30 12.14
CA LEU A 321 13.54 19.02 11.83
C LEU A 321 14.74 19.17 10.87
N GLU A 322 14.67 20.07 9.89
CA GLU A 322 15.79 20.36 9.00
C GLU A 322 16.97 20.99 9.74
N TYR A 323 16.70 21.98 10.59
CA TYR A 323 17.73 22.61 11.43
C TYR A 323 18.41 21.58 12.34
N TRP A 324 17.61 20.79 13.06
CA TRP A 324 18.10 19.70 13.90
C TRP A 324 18.97 18.71 13.12
N TRP A 325 18.51 18.33 11.93
CA TRP A 325 19.24 17.41 11.06
C TRP A 325 20.58 17.97 10.57
N GLN A 326 20.64 19.26 10.25
CA GLN A 326 21.89 19.94 9.88
C GLN A 326 22.88 19.92 11.05
N LYS A 327 22.43 20.27 12.26
CA LYS A 327 23.27 20.27 13.47
C LYS A 327 23.86 18.90 13.80
N ILE A 328 23.09 17.83 13.60
CA ILE A 328 23.61 16.45 13.75
C ILE A 328 24.76 16.17 12.78
N ARG A 329 24.65 16.61 11.51
CA ARG A 329 25.68 16.35 10.51
C ARG A 329 26.93 17.19 10.73
N GLU A 330 26.79 18.43 11.18
CA GLU A 330 27.92 19.30 11.54
C GLU A 330 28.75 18.70 12.68
N LYS A 331 28.11 18.14 13.71
CA LYS A 331 28.81 17.51 14.84
C LYS A 331 29.39 16.12 14.53
N GLY A 332 28.87 15.42 13.52
CA GLY A 332 29.40 14.11 13.10
C GLY A 332 30.56 14.19 12.10
N GLN A 333 30.95 15.39 11.65
CA GLN A 333 32.11 15.64 10.79
C GLN A 333 33.32 16.17 11.58
N LYS A 334 33.17 16.42 12.88
CA LYS A 334 34.25 16.67 13.84
C LYS A 334 34.45 15.40 14.66
#